data_AF-A0AAD6BLV4-F1
#
_entry.id   AF-A0AAD6BLV4-F1
#
_cell.length_a   1.000
_cell.length_b   1.000
_cell.length_c   1.000
_cell.angle_alpha   90.00
_cell.angle_beta   90.00
_cell.angle_gamma   90.00
#
_symmetry.space_group_name_H-M   'P 1'
#
loop_
_entity.id
_entity.type
_entity.pdbx_description
1 polymer ?
#
loop_
_entity_poly.entity_id
_entity_poly.type
_entity_poly.pdbx_seq_one_letter_code
_entity_poly.pdbx_strand_id
1 'polypeptide(L)'
;MDNAHTKTVEEVLGFFTVNESTGLSCEQLKKNREKWGTNELPAEEGKSLWELVLEQFEDLLVRILLLAACISFTLAWFEEGEGTITAFVEPFVILLILIANAIVGVWQERNAENAIEALKEYEPEMGKVYRQDKKSVQRIRARDIVPGDIVEVAGK
;
A
#
# COMPACT_ATOMS: atom_id res chain seq x y z
N MET A 1 -12.24 -10.09 17.02
CA MET A 1 -13.57 -10.60 17.41
C MET A 1 -14.47 -10.18 16.28
N ASP A 2 -14.54 -11.01 15.26
CA ASP A 2 -14.88 -10.53 13.91
C ASP A 2 -16.40 -10.41 13.74
N ASN A 3 -17.16 -11.12 14.58
CA ASN A 3 -18.61 -11.10 14.67
C ASN A 3 -19.13 -10.29 15.88
N ALA A 4 -18.43 -9.23 16.30
CA ALA A 4 -18.85 -8.40 17.43
C ALA A 4 -20.29 -7.84 17.28
N HIS A 5 -20.74 -7.60 16.05
CA HIS A 5 -22.09 -7.10 15.75
C HIS A 5 -23.23 -8.08 16.09
N THR A 6 -22.94 -9.38 16.27
CA THR A 6 -23.96 -10.39 16.64
C THR A 6 -23.99 -10.69 18.14
N LYS A 7 -23.24 -9.94 18.95
CA LYS A 7 -22.99 -10.24 20.36
C LYS A 7 -23.55 -9.13 21.25
N THR A 8 -23.97 -9.49 22.45
CA THR A 8 -24.41 -8.48 23.43
C THR A 8 -23.21 -7.72 23.98
N VAL A 9 -23.46 -6.54 24.57
CA VAL A 9 -22.40 -5.71 25.15
C VAL A 9 -21.65 -6.49 26.24
N GLU A 10 -22.35 -7.26 27.06
CA GLU A 10 -21.77 -8.07 28.13
C GLU A 10 -20.88 -9.20 27.58
N GLU A 11 -21.29 -9.84 26.47
CA GLU A 11 -20.49 -10.87 25.82
C GLU A 11 -19.18 -10.28 25.25
N VAL A 12 -19.23 -9.09 24.65
CA VAL A 12 -18.05 -8.40 24.11
C VAL A 12 -17.11 -7.98 25.25
N LEU A 13 -17.64 -7.36 26.31
CA LEU A 13 -16.86 -6.99 27.49
C LEU A 13 -16.23 -8.22 28.17
N GLY A 14 -16.99 -9.32 28.26
CA GLY A 14 -16.52 -10.59 28.78
C GLY A 14 -15.40 -11.22 27.93
N PHE A 15 -15.54 -11.21 26.61
CA PHE A 15 -14.54 -11.74 25.68
C PHE A 15 -13.18 -11.05 25.81
N PHE A 16 -13.17 -9.72 25.92
CA PHE A 16 -11.94 -8.95 26.13
C PHE A 16 -11.53 -8.82 27.60
N THR A 17 -12.38 -9.30 28.54
CA THR A 17 -12.17 -9.19 29.99
C THR A 17 -11.89 -7.75 30.40
N VAL A 18 -12.70 -6.82 29.89
CA VAL A 18 -12.53 -5.37 30.10
C VAL A 18 -13.75 -4.80 30.82
N ASN A 19 -13.53 -3.80 31.66
CA ASN A 19 -14.60 -3.08 32.34
C ASN A 19 -14.90 -1.78 31.59
N GLU A 20 -16.17 -1.53 31.29
CA GLU A 20 -16.62 -0.34 30.52
C GLU A 20 -16.19 0.99 31.15
N SER A 21 -16.19 1.11 32.48
CA SER A 21 -15.91 2.36 33.18
C SER A 21 -14.42 2.64 33.39
N THR A 22 -13.58 1.60 33.40
CA THR A 22 -12.14 1.74 33.69
C THR A 22 -11.24 1.39 32.51
N GLY A 23 -11.74 0.66 31.51
CA GLY A 23 -10.99 0.26 30.34
C GLY A 23 -9.91 -0.79 30.61
N LEU A 24 -8.96 -0.91 29.68
CA LEU A 24 -7.89 -1.91 29.76
C LEU A 24 -6.83 -1.56 30.81
N SER A 25 -6.25 -2.58 31.42
CA SER A 25 -5.05 -2.45 32.27
C SER A 25 -3.77 -2.31 31.44
N CYS A 26 -2.70 -1.80 32.04
CA CYS A 26 -1.39 -1.71 31.37
C CYS A 26 -0.86 -3.09 30.92
N GLU A 27 -1.15 -4.16 31.66
CA GLU A 27 -0.76 -5.53 31.29
C GLU A 27 -1.57 -6.05 30.10
N GLN A 28 -2.89 -5.82 30.10
CA GLN A 28 -3.75 -6.18 28.98
C GLN A 28 -3.38 -5.41 27.72
N LEU A 29 -3.06 -4.13 27.85
CA LEU A 29 -2.61 -3.29 26.73
C LEU A 29 -1.33 -3.84 26.10
N LYS A 30 -0.32 -4.18 26.91
CA LYS A 30 0.93 -4.78 26.42
C LYS A 30 0.67 -6.11 25.70
N LYS A 31 -0.09 -7.00 26.34
CA LYS A 31 -0.45 -8.31 25.78
C LYS A 31 -1.23 -8.19 24.47
N ASN A 32 -2.19 -7.27 24.40
CA ASN A 32 -3.00 -7.05 23.20
C ASN A 32 -2.16 -6.40 22.09
N ARG A 33 -1.27 -5.47 22.42
CA ARG A 33 -0.34 -4.88 21.45
C ARG A 33 0.63 -5.92 20.88
N GLU A 34 1.15 -6.82 21.70
CA GLU A 34 2.00 -7.93 21.23
C GLU A 34 1.22 -8.92 20.34
N LYS A 35 -0.06 -9.15 20.64
CA LYS A 35 -0.90 -10.09 19.89
C LYS A 35 -1.44 -9.52 18.57
N TRP A 36 -1.84 -8.25 18.57
CA TRP A 36 -2.60 -7.64 17.47
C TRP A 36 -1.82 -6.59 16.69
N GLY A 37 -0.70 -6.09 17.21
CA GLY A 37 0.10 -5.03 16.58
C GLY A 37 -0.48 -3.63 16.80
N THR A 38 -0.07 -2.70 15.93
CA THR A 38 -0.58 -1.32 15.87
C THR A 38 -1.86 -1.25 15.05
N ASN A 39 -2.74 -0.31 15.39
CA ASN A 39 -3.97 -0.03 14.64
C ASN A 39 -3.68 0.95 13.49
N GLU A 40 -2.85 0.52 12.54
CA GLU A 40 -2.51 1.26 11.34
C GLU A 40 -2.47 0.29 10.16
N LEU A 41 -2.95 0.72 8.99
CA LEU A 41 -2.73 -0.06 7.79
C LEU A 41 -1.22 -0.16 7.50
N PRO A 42 -0.70 -1.33 7.13
CA PRO A 42 0.71 -1.48 6.79
C PRO A 42 1.08 -0.48 5.70
N ALA A 43 2.19 0.23 5.91
CA ALA A 43 2.77 1.04 4.87
C ALA A 43 3.44 0.13 3.85
N GLU A 44 2.82 -0.06 2.68
CA GLU A 44 3.58 -0.52 1.52
C GLU A 44 4.61 0.57 1.20
N GLU A 45 5.88 0.18 1.19
CA GLU A 45 6.94 1.03 0.65
C GLU A 45 6.65 1.17 -0.84
N GLY A 46 6.15 2.34 -1.25
CA GLY A 46 5.87 2.61 -2.65
C GLY A 46 7.14 2.42 -3.48
N LYS A 47 7.02 1.77 -4.64
CA LYS A 47 8.18 1.50 -5.48
C LYS A 47 8.71 2.80 -6.05
N SER A 48 10.04 2.91 -6.14
CA SER A 48 10.65 4.07 -6.80
C SER A 48 10.31 4.06 -8.30
N LEU A 49 10.32 5.25 -8.92
CA LEU A 49 10.10 5.37 -10.38
C LEU A 49 11.05 4.48 -11.20
N TRP A 50 12.29 4.30 -10.73
CA TRP A 50 13.26 3.46 -11.42
C TRP A 50 12.98 1.97 -11.25
N GLU A 51 12.52 1.53 -10.08
CA GLU A 51 12.07 0.15 -9.90
C GLU A 51 10.86 -0.15 -10.77
N LEU A 52 9.86 0.74 -10.78
CA LEU A 52 8.67 0.60 -11.62
C LEU A 52 9.01 0.51 -13.10
N VAL A 53 9.95 1.34 -13.57
CA VAL A 53 10.42 1.27 -14.96
C VAL A 53 11.11 -0.06 -15.20
N LEU A 54 12.04 -0.50 -14.34
CA LEU A 54 12.77 -1.76 -14.50
C LEU A 54 11.85 -2.97 -14.55
N GLU A 55 10.78 -3.00 -13.75
CA GLU A 55 9.77 -4.07 -13.77
C GLU A 55 9.07 -4.19 -15.14
N GLN A 56 8.89 -3.09 -15.87
CA GLN A 56 8.35 -3.15 -17.23
C GLN A 56 9.27 -3.92 -18.19
N PHE A 57 10.57 -4.00 -17.91
CA PHE A 57 11.56 -4.76 -18.69
C PHE A 57 11.73 -6.21 -18.18
N GLU A 58 11.08 -6.60 -17.08
CA GLU A 58 11.11 -7.98 -16.59
C GLU A 58 10.13 -8.90 -17.31
N ASP A 59 9.10 -8.33 -17.92
CA ASP A 59 8.11 -9.07 -18.69
C ASP A 59 8.77 -9.82 -19.87
N LEU A 60 8.41 -11.10 -20.01
CA LEU A 60 9.01 -11.97 -21.04
C LEU A 60 8.72 -11.46 -22.46
N LEU A 61 7.52 -10.97 -22.74
CA LEU A 61 7.15 -10.44 -24.05
C LEU A 61 7.91 -9.14 -24.34
N VAL A 62 8.07 -8.27 -23.35
CA VAL A 62 8.91 -7.06 -23.48
C VAL A 62 10.36 -7.42 -23.77
N ARG A 63 10.92 -8.43 -23.09
CA ARG A 63 12.28 -8.93 -23.37
C ARG A 63 12.43 -9.48 -24.79
N ILE A 64 11.43 -10.19 -25.29
CA ILE A 64 11.42 -10.67 -26.69
C ILE A 64 11.38 -9.48 -27.67
N LEU A 65 10.56 -8.46 -27.39
CA LEU A 65 10.49 -7.25 -28.22
C LEU A 65 11.80 -6.44 -28.19
N LEU A 66 12.46 -6.36 -27.04
CA LEU A 66 13.78 -5.74 -26.92
C LEU A 66 14.84 -6.50 -27.72
N LEU A 67 14.82 -7.84 -27.66
CA LEU A 67 15.70 -8.66 -28.46
C LEU A 67 15.47 -8.42 -29.96
N ALA A 68 14.20 -8.37 -30.40
CA ALA A 68 13.84 -8.03 -31.77
C ALA A 68 14.34 -6.63 -32.15
N ALA A 69 14.15 -5.62 -31.30
CA ALA A 69 14.64 -4.26 -31.51
C ALA A 69 16.18 -4.23 -31.66
N CYS A 70 16.91 -4.96 -30.83
CA CYS A 70 18.38 -5.07 -30.91
C CYS A 70 18.84 -5.74 -32.22
N ILE A 71 18.15 -6.81 -32.64
CA ILE A 71 18.45 -7.49 -33.92
C ILE A 71 18.15 -6.55 -35.09
N SER A 72 16.97 -5.94 -35.15
CA SER A 72 16.59 -5.00 -36.21
C SER A 72 17.53 -3.79 -36.26
N PHE A 73 17.98 -3.27 -35.11
CA PHE A 73 18.96 -2.18 -35.04
C PHE A 73 20.33 -2.61 -35.57
N THR A 74 20.78 -3.82 -35.24
CA THR A 74 22.05 -4.36 -35.73
C THR A 74 22.00 -4.58 -37.24
N LEU A 75 20.91 -5.14 -37.76
CA LEU A 75 20.72 -5.33 -39.20
C LEU A 75 20.70 -3.99 -39.95
N ALA A 76 19.97 -3.00 -39.43
CA ALA A 76 19.96 -1.64 -40.00
C ALA A 76 21.34 -0.97 -39.99
N TRP A 77 22.18 -1.27 -38.99
CA TRP A 77 23.54 -0.72 -38.89
C TRP A 77 24.50 -1.31 -39.94
N PHE A 78 24.34 -2.58 -40.32
CA PHE A 78 25.15 -3.24 -41.34
C PHE A 78 24.62 -3.05 -42.77
N GLU A 79 23.47 -2.38 -42.93
CA GLU A 79 22.85 -2.14 -44.22
C GLU A 79 23.56 -0.97 -44.95
N GLU A 80 24.52 -1.30 -45.81
CA GLU A 80 25.21 -0.34 -46.68
C GLU A 80 24.34 -0.02 -47.92
N GLY A 81 23.56 1.08 -47.88
CA GLY A 81 22.73 1.53 -49.02
C GLY A 81 22.03 2.88 -48.84
N GLU A 82 21.45 3.45 -49.91
CA GLU A 82 20.80 4.78 -49.95
C GLU A 82 19.52 4.92 -49.09
N GLY A 83 19.08 3.84 -48.41
CA GLY A 83 17.87 3.77 -47.58
C GLY A 83 18.09 3.77 -46.08
N THR A 84 19.28 4.16 -45.59
CA THR A 84 19.65 4.11 -44.15
C THR A 84 18.60 4.74 -43.23
N ILE A 85 18.00 5.87 -43.61
CA ILE A 85 16.95 6.53 -42.79
C ILE A 85 15.72 5.63 -42.62
N THR A 86 15.33 4.87 -43.64
CA THR A 86 14.17 3.95 -43.57
C THR A 86 14.48 2.67 -42.79
N ALA A 87 15.73 2.22 -42.79
CA ALA A 87 16.16 1.02 -42.06
C ALA A 87 16.01 1.17 -40.53
N PHE A 88 16.23 2.38 -40.00
CA PHE A 88 16.06 2.65 -38.57
C PHE A 88 14.60 2.85 -38.14
N VAL A 89 13.63 2.91 -39.07
CA VAL A 89 12.22 3.13 -38.72
C VAL A 89 11.67 1.98 -37.88
N GLU A 90 11.95 0.73 -38.28
CA GLU A 90 11.47 -0.46 -37.57
C GLU A 90 11.96 -0.53 -36.11
N PRO A 91 13.28 -0.53 -35.80
CA PRO A 91 13.75 -0.57 -34.42
C PRO A 91 13.29 0.65 -33.61
N PHE A 92 13.15 1.82 -34.26
CA PHE A 92 12.65 3.02 -33.59
C PHE A 92 11.17 2.91 -33.22
N VAL A 93 10.32 2.36 -34.09
CA VAL A 93 8.90 2.12 -33.80
C VAL A 93 8.74 1.11 -32.65
N ILE A 94 9.53 0.03 -32.64
CA ILE A 94 9.51 -0.94 -31.54
C ILE A 94 9.89 -0.27 -30.22
N LEU A 95 10.98 0.51 -30.21
CA LEU A 95 11.42 1.24 -29.02
C LEU A 95 10.36 2.24 -28.54
N LEU A 96 9.69 2.94 -29.46
CA LEU A 96 8.62 3.88 -29.14
C LEU A 96 7.44 3.16 -28.46
N ILE A 97 7.03 1.99 -28.98
CA ILE A 97 5.96 1.18 -28.38
C ILE A 97 6.36 0.74 -26.96
N LEU A 98 7.60 0.29 -26.76
CA LEU A 98 8.09 -0.12 -25.44
C LEU A 98 8.11 1.04 -24.44
N ILE A 99 8.57 2.22 -24.85
CA ILE A 99 8.56 3.42 -24.03
C ILE A 99 7.12 3.82 -23.68
N ALA A 100 6.21 3.82 -24.66
CA ALA A 100 4.81 4.13 -24.43
C ALA A 100 4.16 3.15 -23.44
N ASN A 101 4.44 1.86 -23.59
CA ASN A 101 3.93 0.84 -22.68
C ASN A 101 4.47 1.03 -21.26
N ALA A 102 5.77 1.30 -21.11
CA ALA A 102 6.38 1.56 -19.81
C ALA A 102 5.78 2.81 -19.14
N ILE A 103 5.54 3.90 -19.89
CA ILE A 103 4.88 5.10 -19.36
C ILE A 103 3.47 4.79 -18.87
N VAL A 104 2.68 4.05 -19.66
CA VAL A 104 1.31 3.66 -19.28
C VAL A 104 1.32 2.76 -18.05
N GLY A 105 2.21 1.76 -18.01
CA GLY A 105 2.36 0.85 -16.87
C GLY A 105 2.73 1.59 -15.58
N VAL A 106 3.75 2.46 -15.62
CA VAL A 106 4.16 3.28 -14.46
C VAL A 106 3.02 4.21 -14.01
N TRP A 107 2.27 4.80 -14.95
CA TRP A 107 1.14 5.67 -14.61
C TRP A 107 -0.01 4.91 -13.94
N GLN A 108 -0.31 3.70 -14.41
CA GLN A 108 -1.34 2.83 -13.82
C GLN A 108 -0.96 2.40 -12.40
N GLU A 109 0.29 1.98 -12.19
CA GLU A 109 0.77 1.54 -10.89
C GLU A 109 0.72 2.68 -9.85
N ARG A 110 1.22 3.86 -10.24
CA ARG A 110 1.15 5.05 -9.36
C ARG A 110 -0.27 5.44 -9.02
N ASN A 111 -1.20 5.32 -9.95
CA ASN A 111 -2.59 5.64 -9.69
C ASN A 111 -3.23 4.65 -8.69
N ALA A 112 -2.80 3.38 -8.71
CA ALA A 112 -3.23 2.38 -7.73
C ALA A 112 -2.65 2.68 -6.33
N GLU A 113 -1.34 2.97 -6.24
CA GLU A 113 -0.68 3.35 -4.97
C GLU A 113 -1.35 4.58 -4.33
N ASN A 114 -1.60 5.64 -5.12
CA ASN A 114 -2.27 6.85 -4.65
C ASN A 114 -3.67 6.57 -4.08
N ALA A 115 -4.41 5.60 -4.63
CA ALA A 115 -5.73 5.25 -4.13
C ALA A 115 -5.64 4.60 -2.73
N ILE A 116 -4.60 3.80 -2.47
CA ILE A 116 -4.34 3.22 -1.14
C ILE A 116 -3.91 4.32 -0.16
N GLU A 117 -3.06 5.25 -0.60
CA GLU A 117 -2.65 6.38 0.25
C GLU A 117 -3.83 7.26 0.64
N ALA A 118 -4.77 7.51 -0.28
CA ALA A 118 -6.00 8.22 0.01
C ALA A 118 -6.88 7.52 1.07
N LEU A 119 -6.83 6.18 1.19
CA LEU A 119 -7.53 5.47 2.27
C LEU A 119 -6.89 5.74 3.63
N LYS A 120 -5.55 5.90 3.69
CA LYS A 120 -4.84 6.26 4.94
C LYS A 120 -5.22 7.65 5.43
N GLU A 121 -5.61 8.57 4.55
CA GLU A 121 -6.09 9.91 4.97
C GLU A 121 -7.38 9.85 5.82
N TYR A 122 -8.16 8.77 5.72
CA TYR A 122 -9.34 8.57 6.56
C TYR A 122 -9.00 8.03 7.95
N GLU A 123 -7.75 7.59 8.20
CA GLU A 123 -7.31 7.20 9.53
C GLU A 123 -7.09 8.45 10.38
N PRO A 124 -7.85 8.63 11.49
CA PRO A 124 -7.66 9.79 12.34
C PRO A 124 -6.28 9.72 13.02
N GLU A 125 -5.57 10.85 13.11
CA GLU A 125 -4.26 10.86 13.79
C GLU A 125 -4.38 10.50 15.28
N MET A 126 -5.50 10.87 15.92
CA MET A 126 -5.73 10.71 17.36
C MET A 126 -7.12 10.14 17.66
N GLY A 127 -7.21 9.29 18.67
CA GLY A 127 -8.45 8.78 19.25
C GLY A 127 -8.56 9.08 20.75
N LYS A 128 -9.75 8.86 21.31
CA LYS A 128 -10.02 9.00 22.74
C LYS A 128 -10.32 7.63 23.35
N VAL A 129 -9.67 7.29 24.45
CA VAL A 129 -9.85 6.01 25.14
C VAL A 129 -9.95 6.17 26.66
N TYR A 130 -10.60 5.20 27.30
CA TYR A 130 -10.51 4.97 28.74
C TYR A 130 -9.58 3.79 29.02
N ARG A 131 -8.64 3.97 29.95
CA ARG A 131 -7.67 2.96 30.39
C ARG A 131 -7.42 3.12 31.89
N GLN A 132 -7.10 2.03 32.59
CA GLN A 132 -7.05 2.01 34.05
C GLN A 132 -5.98 2.94 34.66
N ASP A 133 -4.98 3.33 33.90
CA ASP A 133 -3.90 4.20 34.36
C ASP A 133 -4.35 5.63 34.63
N LYS A 134 -5.47 6.08 34.03
CA LYS A 134 -6.05 7.41 34.31
C LYS A 134 -7.57 7.37 34.42
N LYS A 135 -8.09 8.12 35.39
CA LYS A 135 -9.56 8.25 35.61
C LYS A 135 -10.27 9.08 34.53
N SER A 136 -9.55 9.92 33.80
CA SER A 136 -10.12 10.77 32.75
C SER A 136 -9.85 10.20 31.36
N VAL A 137 -10.68 10.57 30.39
CA VAL A 137 -10.47 10.24 28.98
C VAL A 137 -9.07 10.65 28.51
N GLN A 138 -8.40 9.76 27.77
CA GLN A 138 -7.05 9.99 27.27
C GLN A 138 -7.08 10.15 25.76
N ARG A 139 -6.42 11.19 25.26
CA ARG A 139 -6.20 11.37 23.82
C ARG A 139 -4.88 10.72 23.42
N ILE A 140 -4.94 9.68 22.61
CA ILE A 140 -3.77 8.90 22.15
C ILE A 140 -3.74 8.85 20.62
N ARG A 141 -2.61 8.45 20.02
CA ARG A 141 -2.57 8.23 18.58
C ARG A 141 -3.49 7.06 18.22
N ALA A 142 -4.20 7.13 17.09
CA ALA A 142 -5.13 6.06 16.72
C ALA A 142 -4.41 4.71 16.49
N ARG A 143 -3.16 4.74 16.00
CA ARG A 143 -2.28 3.56 15.90
C ARG A 143 -1.99 2.86 17.23
N ASP A 144 -2.17 3.56 18.35
CA ASP A 144 -1.95 3.03 19.70
C ASP A 144 -3.20 2.40 20.32
N ILE A 145 -4.34 2.41 19.61
CA ILE A 145 -5.56 1.71 20.01
C ILE A 145 -5.38 0.21 19.74
N VAL A 146 -5.89 -0.63 20.62
CA VAL A 146 -5.86 -2.09 20.47
C VAL A 146 -7.24 -2.70 20.65
N PRO A 147 -7.50 -3.91 20.10
CA PRO A 147 -8.73 -4.63 20.37
C PRO A 147 -8.99 -4.77 21.88
N GLY A 148 -10.16 -4.30 22.32
CA GLY A 148 -10.59 -4.27 23.72
C GLY A 148 -10.49 -2.90 24.40
N ASP A 149 -9.90 -1.88 23.78
CA ASP A 149 -9.96 -0.50 24.30
C ASP A 149 -11.42 0.00 24.33
N ILE A 150 -11.77 0.74 25.39
CA ILE A 150 -13.04 1.46 25.46
C ILE A 150 -12.83 2.84 24.82
N VAL A 151 -13.43 3.04 23.66
CA VAL A 151 -13.26 4.25 22.84
C VAL A 151 -14.41 5.23 23.05
N GLU A 152 -14.10 6.52 23.13
CA GLU A 152 -15.11 7.59 23.11
C GLU A 152 -15.12 8.23 21.72
N VAL A 153 -16.28 8.20 21.06
CA VAL A 153 -16.49 8.88 19.78
C VAL A 153 -17.48 10.03 20.02
N ALA A 154 -17.04 11.26 19.77
CA ALA A 154 -17.90 12.43 19.77
C ALA A 154 -17.85 13.05 18.37
N GLY A 155 -19.02 13.17 17.72
CA GLY A 155 -19.14 13.97 16.51
C GLY A 155 -18.82 15.44 16.82
N LYS A 156 -18.15 16.11 15.88
CA LYS A 156 -18.23 17.58 15.82
C LYS A 156 -19.61 17.99 15.37
#